data_AF-F7NQB2-F1
#
_entry.id   AF-F7NQB2-F1
#
_cell.length_a   1.000
_cell.length_b   1.000
_cell.length_c   1.000
_cell.angle_alpha   90.00
_cell.angle_beta   90.00
_cell.angle_gamma   90.00
#
_symmetry.space_group_name_H-M   'P 1'
#
loop_
_entity.id
_entity.type
_entity.pdbx_description
1 polymer ?
#
loop_
_entity_poly.entity_id
_entity_poly.type
_entity_poly.pdbx_seq_one_letter_code
_entity_poly.pdbx_strand_id
1 'polypeptide(L)'
;MAKTPFNTSLDTDLLTQARELAKVQGFKSATAIIEEALRLYFANYQAEVWEKPLPDGTLQKLTVRPDKVLLESIRTRKVATKFDRQFVTEEALEARGWARVWKMRRIPAPLHVVASQG
;
A
#
# COMPACT_ATOMS: atom_id res chain seq x y z
N MET A 1 -6.61 -15.63 -8.47
CA MET A 1 -5.14 -15.38 -8.56
C MET A 1 -4.42 -16.27 -7.58
N ALA A 2 -3.28 -16.85 -7.95
CA ALA A 2 -2.45 -17.64 -7.03
C ALA A 2 -1.80 -16.74 -5.97
N LYS A 3 -1.70 -17.21 -4.71
CA LYS A 3 -1.03 -16.48 -3.63
C LYS A 3 0.46 -16.33 -3.97
N THR A 4 1.00 -15.11 -3.93
CA THR A 4 2.46 -14.89 -4.06
C THR A 4 3.10 -15.05 -2.68
N PRO A 5 4.00 -16.02 -2.45
CA PRO A 5 4.72 -16.11 -1.20
C PRO A 5 5.64 -14.89 -1.05
N PHE A 6 5.69 -14.33 0.16
CA PHE A 6 6.62 -13.26 0.49
C PHE A 6 7.10 -13.43 1.92
N ASN A 7 8.31 -12.93 2.18
CA ASN A 7 8.94 -13.00 3.49
C ASN A 7 9.02 -11.58 4.05
N THR A 8 8.69 -11.42 5.33
CA THR A 8 8.85 -10.17 6.06
C THR A 8 9.18 -10.47 7.50
N SER A 9 9.75 -9.48 8.19
CA SER A 9 9.83 -9.47 9.65
C SER A 9 8.52 -8.94 10.23
N LEU A 10 8.15 -9.49 11.39
CA LEU A 10 7.09 -8.99 12.26
C LEU A 10 7.67 -8.98 13.68
N ASP A 11 7.20 -8.05 14.50
CA ASP A 11 7.54 -8.02 15.92
C ASP A 11 7.24 -9.38 16.57
N THR A 12 8.12 -9.80 17.50
CA THR A 12 8.07 -11.15 18.08
C THR A 12 6.83 -11.35 18.96
N ASP A 13 6.39 -10.30 19.65
CA ASP A 13 5.20 -10.36 20.52
C ASP A 13 3.94 -10.45 19.65
N LEU A 14 3.88 -9.66 18.58
CA LEU A 14 2.78 -9.73 17.60
C LEU A 14 2.70 -11.11 16.92
N LEU A 15 3.84 -11.70 16.57
CA LEU A 15 3.87 -13.05 15.99
C LEU A 15 3.41 -14.11 16.99
N THR A 16 3.77 -13.95 18.26
CA THR A 16 3.36 -14.86 19.35
C THR A 16 1.85 -14.80 19.56
N GLN A 17 1.29 -13.59 19.67
CA GLN A 17 -0.16 -13.37 19.77
C GLN A 17 -0.92 -13.96 18.58
N ALA A 18 -0.41 -13.78 17.35
CA ALA A 18 -1.04 -14.34 16.16
C ALA A 18 -1.05 -15.88 16.16
N ARG A 19 0.00 -16.52 16.70
CA ARG A 19 0.05 -17.99 16.85
C ARG A 19 -0.93 -18.50 17.88
N GLU A 20 -1.07 -17.81 19.01
CA GLU A 20 -2.04 -18.16 20.05
C GLU A 20 -3.46 -18.01 19.54
N LEU A 21 -3.76 -16.89 18.87
CA LEU A 21 -5.07 -16.65 18.28
C LEU A 21 -5.45 -17.69 17.23
N ALA A 22 -4.47 -18.12 16.42
CA ALA A 22 -4.67 -19.19 15.44
C ALA A 22 -5.10 -20.51 16.11
N LYS A 23 -4.47 -20.87 17.24
CA LYS A 23 -4.85 -22.07 18.01
C LYS A 23 -6.26 -21.95 18.57
N VAL A 24 -6.57 -20.81 19.20
CA VAL A 24 -7.89 -20.57 19.82
C VAL A 24 -9.02 -20.61 18.80
N GLN A 25 -8.79 -20.06 17.60
CA GLN A 25 -9.78 -19.96 16.53
C GLN A 25 -9.74 -21.13 15.54
N GLY A 26 -8.91 -22.14 15.76
CA GLY A 26 -8.82 -23.34 14.90
C GLY A 26 -8.18 -23.10 13.52
N PHE A 27 -7.41 -22.03 13.36
CA PHE A 27 -6.66 -21.78 12.12
C PHE A 27 -5.38 -22.62 12.05
N LYS A 28 -5.00 -23.00 10.83
CA LYS A 28 -3.81 -23.83 10.58
C LYS A 28 -2.49 -23.15 10.97
N SER A 29 -2.42 -21.82 10.92
CA SER A 29 -1.19 -21.09 11.25
C SER A 29 -1.48 -19.61 11.55
N ALA A 30 -0.50 -18.94 12.17
CA ALA A 30 -0.50 -17.50 12.35
C ALA A 30 -0.63 -16.73 11.01
N THR A 31 -0.17 -17.30 9.89
CA THR A 31 -0.34 -16.70 8.57
C THR A 31 -1.80 -16.46 8.22
N ALA A 32 -2.70 -17.38 8.57
CA ALA A 32 -4.13 -17.20 8.29
C ALA A 32 -4.73 -16.04 9.11
N ILE A 33 -4.30 -15.89 10.37
CA ILE A 33 -4.68 -14.75 11.21
C ILE A 33 -4.15 -13.44 10.62
N ILE A 34 -2.89 -13.42 10.18
CA ILE A 34 -2.27 -12.23 9.57
C ILE A 34 -2.98 -11.85 8.27
N GLU A 35 -3.28 -12.82 7.41
CA GLU A 35 -4.04 -12.60 6.18
C GLU A 35 -5.41 -11.98 6.47
N GLU A 36 -6.13 -12.50 7.46
CA GLU A 36 -7.44 -11.99 7.84
C GLU A 36 -7.38 -10.59 8.46
N ALA A 37 -6.40 -10.35 9.34
CA ALA A 37 -6.16 -9.03 9.91
C ALA A 37 -5.85 -7.98 8.83
N LEU A 38 -5.01 -8.33 7.84
CA LEU A 38 -4.72 -7.47 6.70
C LEU A 38 -5.96 -7.25 5.84
N ARG A 39 -6.77 -8.28 5.60
CA ARG A 39 -8.02 -8.17 4.85
C ARG A 39 -8.97 -7.18 5.53
N LEU A 40 -9.15 -7.30 6.83
CA LEU A 40 -10.01 -6.39 7.62
C LEU A 40 -9.44 -4.97 7.66
N TYR A 41 -8.12 -4.83 7.83
CA TYR A 41 -7.46 -3.52 7.81
C TYR A 41 -7.69 -2.82 6.47
N PHE A 42 -7.44 -3.51 5.35
CA PHE A 42 -7.59 -2.92 4.02
C PHE A 42 -9.06 -2.75 3.58
N ALA A 43 -9.96 -3.63 4.00
CA ALA A 43 -11.40 -3.49 3.73
C ALA A 43 -12.00 -2.25 4.40
N ASN A 44 -11.46 -1.87 5.57
CA ASN A 44 -11.89 -0.70 6.33
C ASN A 44 -10.89 0.48 6.22
N TYR A 45 -9.93 0.40 5.31
CA TYR A 45 -8.92 1.44 5.14
C TYR A 45 -9.54 2.67 4.47
N GLN A 46 -10.12 3.53 5.29
CA GLN A 46 -10.60 4.85 4.90
C GLN A 46 -9.46 5.83 5.15
N ALA A 47 -8.79 6.23 4.08
CA ALA A 47 -7.81 7.30 4.14
C ALA A 47 -8.09 8.31 3.05
N GLU A 48 -8.21 9.58 3.44
CA GLU A 48 -8.22 10.68 2.50
C GLU A 48 -6.81 11.26 2.41
N VAL A 49 -6.34 11.50 1.20
CA VAL A 49 -5.04 12.14 0.97
C VAL A 49 -5.30 13.47 0.29
N TRP A 50 -4.96 14.54 0.98
CA TRP A 50 -5.07 15.91 0.52
C TRP A 50 -3.67 16.47 0.24
N GLU A 51 -3.57 17.28 -0.80
CA GLU A 51 -2.31 17.89 -1.21
C GLU A 51 -2.52 19.39 -1.41
N LYS A 52 -1.68 20.20 -0.76
CA LYS A 52 -1.66 21.66 -0.89
C LYS A 52 -0.30 22.11 -1.43
N PRO A 53 -0.21 22.56 -2.70
CA PRO A 53 1.00 23.21 -3.19
C PRO A 53 1.18 24.55 -2.48
N LEU A 54 2.43 24.84 -2.10
CA LEU A 54 2.82 26.10 -1.48
C LEU A 54 3.59 26.98 -2.49
N PRO A 55 3.57 28.32 -2.32
CA PRO A 55 4.26 29.24 -3.23
C PRO A 55 5.78 29.06 -3.32
N ASP A 56 6.40 28.44 -2.31
CA ASP A 56 7.85 28.17 -2.23
C ASP A 56 8.28 26.89 -2.98
N GLY A 57 7.35 26.20 -3.64
CA GLY A 57 7.61 24.93 -4.34
C GLY A 57 7.55 23.69 -3.45
N THR A 58 7.26 23.87 -2.16
CA THR A 58 6.98 22.78 -1.22
C THR A 58 5.56 22.26 -1.41
N LEU A 59 5.33 20.98 -1.17
CA LEU A 59 4.00 20.38 -1.08
C LEU A 59 3.70 20.01 0.38
N GLN A 60 2.56 20.44 0.92
CA GLN A 60 1.99 19.84 2.11
C GLN A 60 1.08 18.69 1.72
N LYS A 61 1.32 17.52 2.30
CA LYS A 61 0.48 16.34 2.14
C LYS A 61 -0.16 16.01 3.48
N LEU A 62 -1.49 15.90 3.49
CA LEU A 62 -2.30 15.57 4.64
C LEU A 62 -2.97 14.22 4.40
N THR A 63 -2.67 13.23 5.23
CA THR A 63 -3.38 11.95 5.23
C THR A 63 -4.31 11.92 6.43
N VAL A 64 -5.62 11.89 6.19
CA VAL A 64 -6.65 11.77 7.22
C VAL A 64 -7.11 10.32 7.28
N ARG A 65 -7.05 9.74 8.47
CA ARG A 65 -7.63 8.44 8.84
C ARG A 65 -8.61 8.66 10.01
N PRO A 66 -9.55 7.75 10.27
CA PRO A 66 -10.51 7.90 11.36
C PRO A 66 -9.90 8.17 12.73
N ASP A 67 -8.72 7.62 13.00
CA ASP A 67 -8.02 7.67 14.28
C ASP A 67 -6.76 8.55 14.25
N LYS A 68 -6.33 9.01 13.07
CA LYS A 68 -5.02 9.63 12.88
C LYS A 68 -5.01 10.63 11.74
N VAL A 69 -4.39 11.78 12.00
CA VAL A 69 -4.03 12.77 10.97
C VAL A 69 -2.52 12.83 10.84
N LEU A 70 -2.00 12.68 9.63
CA LEU A 70 -0.57 12.80 9.31
C LEU A 70 -0.34 13.99 8.38
N LEU A 71 0.54 14.91 8.78
CA LEU A 71 0.98 16.02 7.94
C LEU A 71 2.46 15.83 7.57
N GLU A 72 2.74 15.85 6.26
CA GLU A 72 4.08 15.72 5.70
C GLU A 72 4.40 16.97 4.86
N SER A 73 5.62 17.49 4.96
CA SER A 73 6.11 18.59 4.12
C SER A 73 7.17 18.06 3.16
N ILE A 74 6.85 18.07 1.86
CA ILE A 74 7.69 17.54 0.78
C ILE A 74 8.33 18.74 0.08
N ARG A 75 9.60 19.02 0.36
CA ARG A 75 10.34 20.20 -0.16
C ARG A 75 10.41 20.28 -1.68
N THR A 76 10.37 19.15 -2.39
CA THR A 76 10.45 19.15 -3.84
C THR A 76 9.44 18.17 -4.42
N ARG A 77 8.31 18.68 -4.91
CA ARG A 77 7.44 17.92 -5.81
C ARG A 77 7.40 18.59 -7.18
N LYS A 78 8.09 17.99 -8.15
CA LYS A 78 7.94 18.33 -9.57
C LYS A 78 7.11 17.24 -10.24
N VAL A 79 5.91 17.59 -10.69
CA VAL A 79 5.07 16.70 -11.50
C VAL A 79 5.32 17.04 -12.97
N ALA A 80 6.04 16.17 -13.67
CA ALA A 80 6.19 16.28 -15.12
C ALA A 80 5.03 15.53 -15.81
N THR A 81 4.17 16.25 -16.52
CA THR A 81 3.10 15.67 -17.34
C THR A 81 3.59 15.31 -18.75
N LYS A 82 4.68 15.93 -19.18
CA LYS A 82 5.45 15.57 -20.38
C LYS A 82 6.85 15.18 -19.95
N PHE A 83 7.16 13.91 -20.13
CA PHE A 83 8.50 13.37 -19.89
C PHE A 83 8.76 12.28 -20.92
N ASP A 84 10.02 12.13 -21.27
CA ASP A 84 10.42 11.01 -22.09
C ASP A 84 10.55 9.77 -21.22
N ARG A 85 9.78 8.75 -21.60
CA ARG A 85 9.63 7.51 -20.83
C ARG A 85 10.96 6.76 -20.69
N GLN A 86 11.90 6.98 -21.62
CA GLN A 86 13.22 6.33 -21.57
C GLN A 86 14.04 6.76 -20.33
N PHE A 87 13.81 7.96 -19.79
CA PHE A 87 14.55 8.46 -18.61
C PHE A 87 13.91 8.11 -17.26
N VAL A 88 12.78 7.40 -17.28
CA VAL A 88 12.06 6.97 -16.07
C VAL A 88 11.75 5.47 -16.08
N THR A 89 12.49 4.70 -16.89
CA THR A 89 12.52 3.25 -16.72
C THR A 89 13.21 2.90 -15.40
N GLU A 90 13.01 1.67 -14.94
CA GLU A 90 13.63 1.19 -13.71
C GLU A 90 15.15 1.30 -13.77
N GLU A 91 15.74 0.86 -14.89
CA GLU A 91 17.17 0.89 -15.15
C GLU A 91 17.71 2.32 -15.19
N ALA A 92 16.99 3.23 -15.86
CA ALA A 92 17.39 4.63 -15.96
C ALA A 92 17.35 5.36 -14.60
N LEU A 93 16.38 5.00 -13.75
CA LEU A 93 16.26 5.57 -12.41
C LEU A 93 17.33 5.01 -11.46
N GLU A 94 17.55 3.70 -11.48
CA GLU A 94 18.58 3.04 -10.66
C GLU A 94 19.99 3.52 -11.01
N ALA A 95 20.31 3.66 -12.31
CA ALA A 95 21.59 4.20 -12.76
C ALA A 95 21.83 5.65 -12.29
N ARG A 96 20.76 6.39 -11.98
CA ARG A 96 20.80 7.76 -11.46
C ARG A 96 20.73 7.82 -9.93
N GLY A 97 20.84 6.69 -9.25
CA GLY A 97 20.87 6.59 -7.79
C GLY A 97 19.50 6.60 -7.12
N TRP A 98 18.41 6.41 -7.87
CA TRP A 98 17.08 6.28 -7.29
C TRP A 98 16.84 4.84 -6.83
N ALA A 99 16.35 4.67 -5.60
CA ALA A 99 15.94 3.38 -5.08
C ALA A 99 14.41 3.22 -5.17
N ARG A 100 13.95 2.13 -5.79
CA ARG A 100 12.52 1.81 -5.81
C ARG A 100 12.11 1.20 -4.47
N VAL A 101 11.52 2.03 -3.61
CA VAL A 101 11.07 1.63 -2.27
C VAL A 101 9.69 0.98 -2.24
N TRP A 102 8.86 1.18 -3.28
CA TRP A 102 7.52 0.61 -3.35
C TRP A 102 6.96 0.62 -4.79
N LYS A 103 6.10 -0.35 -5.14
CA LYS A 103 5.38 -0.41 -6.42
C LYS A 103 3.96 -0.93 -6.20
N MET A 104 2.95 -0.09 -6.46
CA MET A 104 1.55 -0.52 -6.40
C MET A 104 1.29 -1.58 -7.47
N ARG A 105 0.75 -2.74 -7.08
CA ARG A 105 0.20 -3.69 -8.06
C ARG A 105 -1.14 -3.14 -8.55
N ARG A 106 -1.29 -3.01 -9.86
CA ARG A 106 -2.58 -2.65 -10.48
C ARG A 106 -3.56 -3.79 -10.17
N ILE A 107 -4.57 -3.51 -9.34
CA ILE A 107 -5.69 -4.43 -9.13
C ILE A 107 -6.56 -4.28 -10.38
N PRO A 108 -6.78 -5.33 -11.19
CA PRO A 108 -7.73 -5.27 -12.28
C PRO A 108 -9.10 -4.91 -11.71
N ALA A 109 -9.81 -3.96 -12.32
CA ALA A 109 -11.19 -3.67 -11.94
C ALA A 109 -11.99 -4.99 -11.96
N PRO A 110 -12.86 -5.25 -10.97
CA PRO A 110 -13.73 -6.41 -11.03
C PRO A 110 -14.54 -6.32 -12.32
N LEU A 111 -14.44 -7.36 -13.16
CA LEU A 111 -15.35 -7.54 -14.28
C LEU A 111 -16.76 -7.55 -13.68
N HIS A 112 -17.59 -6.58 -14.06
CA HIS A 112 -19.02 -6.67 -13.79
C HIS A 112 -19.50 -7.97 -14.42
N VAL A 113 -19.78 -8.98 -13.59
CA VAL A 113 -20.53 -10.15 -14.01
C VAL A 113 -21.94 -9.65 -14.24
N VAL A 114 -22.24 -9.27 -15.48
CA VAL A 114 -23.61 -9.09 -15.93
C VAL A 114 -24.23 -10.46 -15.83
N ALA A 115 -25.02 -10.69 -14.78
CA ALA A 115 -25.91 -11.83 -14.72
C ALA A 115 -26.94 -11.64 -15.84
N SER A 116 -26.70 -12.25 -17.00
CA SER A 116 -27.74 -12.45 -18.01
C SER A 116 -28.76 -13.41 -17.41
N GLN A 117 -29.89 -12.89 -16.95
CA GLN A 117 -31.11 -13.68 -16.88
C GLN A 117 -31.65 -13.85 -18.29
N GLY A 118 -31.95 -15.09 -18.66
CA GLY A 118 -32.49 -15.49 -19.96
C GLY A 118 -32.29 -16.99 -20.16
#